data_AF-A0A973EUI7-F1
#
_entry.id   AF-A0A973EUI7-F1
#
_cell.length_a   1.000
_cell.length_b   1.000
_cell.length_c   1.000
_cell.angle_alpha   90.00
_cell.angle_beta   90.00
_cell.angle_gamma   90.00
#
_symmetry.space_group_name_H-M   'P 1'
#
loop_
_entity.id
_entity.type
_entity.pdbx_description
1 polymer ?
#
loop_
_entity_poly.entity_id
_entity_poly.type
_entity_poly.pdbx_seq_one_letter_code
_entity_poly.pdbx_strand_id
1 'polypeptide(L)'
;MLTDGRVQPAIDPGRCLACGLCANACPSGKLIAGAKGYRILLGGKLGRHPQLAKEIKGIFSPEECLVIAEACVDHFMKHYIAGERFGDILNRAALYDLLPPRSDS
;
A
#
# COMPACT_ATOMS: atom_id res chain seq x y z
N MET A 1 -29.45 4.32 -10.27
CA MET A 1 -30.92 4.27 -10.38
C MET A 1 -31.46 5.61 -9.93
N LEU A 2 -32.37 6.21 -10.69
CA LEU A 2 -33.00 7.49 -10.36
C LEU A 2 -34.24 7.21 -9.51
N THR A 3 -34.26 7.73 -8.29
CA THR A 3 -35.48 7.95 -7.51
C THR A 3 -35.60 9.45 -7.28
N ASP A 4 -36.76 10.01 -7.60
CA ASP A 4 -37.11 11.45 -7.45
C ASP A 4 -36.29 12.48 -8.24
N GLY A 5 -35.76 12.12 -9.42
CA GLY A 5 -35.09 13.09 -10.31
C GLY A 5 -33.77 13.64 -9.76
N ARG A 6 -33.24 13.07 -8.68
CA ARG A 6 -31.94 13.40 -8.09
C ARG A 6 -30.93 12.29 -8.37
N VAL A 7 -29.71 12.67 -8.75
CA VAL A 7 -28.59 11.73 -8.89
C VAL A 7 -28.12 11.35 -7.49
N GLN A 8 -28.25 10.08 -7.13
CA GLN A 8 -27.67 9.57 -5.88
C GLN A 8 -26.20 9.17 -6.09
N PRO A 9 -25.30 9.49 -5.15
CA PRO A 9 -23.94 9.02 -5.20
C PRO A 9 -23.92 7.49 -5.09
N ALA A 10 -23.24 6.84 -6.02
CA ALA A 10 -23.01 5.40 -6.04
C ALA A 10 -21.51 5.14 -6.16
N ILE A 11 -21.01 4.14 -5.45
CA ILE A 11 -19.61 3.71 -5.52
C ILE A 11 -19.54 2.54 -6.50
N ASP A 12 -18.71 2.69 -7.53
CA ASP A 12 -18.32 1.58 -8.41
C ASP A 12 -17.13 0.83 -7.77
N PRO A 13 -17.32 -0.42 -7.31
CA PRO A 13 -16.24 -1.20 -6.68
C PRO A 13 -15.05 -1.42 -7.62
N GLY A 14 -15.29 -1.53 -8.94
CA GLY A 14 -14.24 -1.75 -9.94
C GLY A 14 -13.35 -0.53 -10.17
N ARG A 15 -13.77 0.66 -9.72
CA ARG A 15 -13.01 1.91 -9.79
C ARG A 15 -12.57 2.43 -8.42
N CYS A 16 -12.95 1.72 -7.35
CA CYS A 16 -12.66 2.15 -5.99
C CYS A 16 -11.18 1.90 -5.64
N LEU A 17 -10.50 2.94 -5.16
CA LEU A 17 -9.10 2.85 -4.69
C LEU A 17 -8.98 2.57 -3.18
N ALA A 18 -10.11 2.27 -2.52
CA ALA A 18 -10.18 2.07 -1.07
C ALA A 18 -9.54 3.19 -0.21
N CYS A 19 -9.60 4.45 -0.68
CA CYS A 19 -8.93 5.57 -0.01
C CYS A 19 -9.70 6.14 1.21
N GLY A 20 -10.97 5.74 1.41
CA GLY A 20 -11.80 6.17 2.53
C GLY A 20 -12.31 7.63 2.46
N LEU A 21 -11.94 8.42 1.45
CA LEU A 21 -12.36 9.82 1.32
C LEU A 21 -13.88 9.98 1.28
N CYS A 22 -14.58 9.05 0.61
CA CYS A 22 -16.04 9.05 0.55
C CYS A 22 -16.68 8.83 1.93
N ALA A 23 -16.13 7.92 2.75
CA ALA A 23 -16.61 7.66 4.10
C ALA A 23 -16.42 8.91 4.99
N ASN A 24 -15.26 9.56 4.91
CA ASN A 24 -14.96 10.78 5.67
C ASN A 24 -15.85 11.96 5.28
N ALA A 25 -16.22 12.08 4.00
CA ALA A 25 -17.06 13.15 3.49
C ALA A 25 -18.57 12.89 3.68
N CYS A 26 -18.98 11.70 4.11
CA CYS A 26 -20.38 11.30 4.17
C CYS A 26 -21.12 12.06 5.28
N PRO A 27 -22.09 12.96 4.96
CA PRO A 27 -22.76 13.77 5.98
C PRO A 27 -23.63 12.92 6.93
N SER A 28 -24.14 11.79 6.42
CA SER A 28 -24.98 10.87 7.19
C SER A 28 -24.19 9.89 8.06
N GLY A 29 -22.87 9.79 7.86
CA GLY A 29 -22.03 8.80 8.54
C GLY A 29 -22.35 7.34 8.24
N LYS A 30 -23.27 7.04 7.30
CA LYS A 30 -23.70 5.67 6.98
C LYS A 30 -22.68 4.89 6.15
N LEU A 31 -21.78 5.59 5.46
CA LEU A 31 -20.71 4.96 4.70
C LEU A 31 -19.52 4.70 5.62
N ILE A 32 -19.29 3.43 5.93
CA ILE A 32 -18.23 2.97 6.82
C ILE A 32 -17.07 2.36 6.03
N ALA A 33 -15.85 2.55 6.54
CA ALA A 33 -14.67 1.90 5.97
C ALA A 33 -14.66 0.41 6.34
N GLY A 34 -14.38 -0.47 5.37
CA GLY A 34 -14.30 -1.91 5.60
C GLY A 34 -13.03 -2.31 6.35
N ALA A 35 -11.87 -2.05 5.74
CA ALA A 35 -10.57 -2.29 6.35
C ALA A 35 -9.83 -0.97 6.59
N LYS A 36 -9.04 -0.90 7.68
CA LYS A 36 -8.21 0.26 8.02
C LYS A 36 -6.81 -0.23 8.40
N GLY A 37 -5.80 0.45 7.89
CA GLY A 37 -4.40 0.13 8.14
C GLY A 37 -3.49 0.94 7.24
N TYR A 38 -2.35 0.35 6.87
CA TYR A 38 -1.29 1.03 6.14
C TYR A 38 -1.07 0.40 4.77
N ARG A 39 -0.73 1.25 3.78
CA ARG A 39 -0.19 0.81 2.49
C ARG A 39 1.32 0.98 2.55
N ILE A 40 2.05 -0.05 2.14
CA ILE A 40 3.51 -0.04 2.16
C ILE A 40 4.03 0.15 0.75
N LEU A 41 4.93 1.12 0.57
CA LEU A 41 5.59 1.40 -0.69
C LEU A 41 7.10 1.27 -0.49
N LEU A 42 7.77 0.49 -1.35
CA LEU A 42 9.20 0.20 -1.24
C LEU A 42 9.98 0.60 -2.49
N GLY A 43 11.29 0.85 -2.30
CA GLY A 43 12.24 1.09 -3.40
C GLY A 43 12.25 2.51 -3.98
N GLY A 44 11.59 3.46 -3.30
CA GLY A 44 11.66 4.87 -3.68
C GLY A 44 13.06 5.46 -3.47
N LYS A 45 13.49 6.33 -4.39
CA LYS A 45 14.78 7.04 -4.29
C LYS A 45 14.60 8.49 -4.72
N LEU A 46 15.15 9.39 -3.92
CA LEU A 46 15.33 10.80 -4.26
C LEU A 46 16.82 11.06 -4.43
N GLY A 47 17.24 11.50 -5.62
CA GLY A 47 18.66 11.69 -5.95
C GLY A 47 18.87 11.80 -7.47
N ARG A 48 20.13 11.67 -7.92
CA ARG A 48 20.52 11.79 -9.34
C ARG A 48 19.72 10.88 -10.28
N HIS A 49 19.35 9.69 -9.80
CA HIS A 49 18.49 8.74 -10.49
C HIS A 49 17.22 8.50 -9.66
N PRO A 50 16.23 9.41 -9.75
CA PRO A 50 15.02 9.32 -8.95
C PRO A 50 14.14 8.16 -9.40
N GLN A 51 13.44 7.55 -8.45
CA GLN A 51 12.55 6.42 -8.70
C GLN A 51 11.38 6.48 -7.71
N LEU A 52 10.17 6.25 -8.21
CA LEU A 52 8.99 6.08 -7.37
C LEU A 52 8.99 4.71 -6.71
N ALA A 53 8.53 4.68 -5.47
CA ALA A 53 8.34 3.44 -4.74
C ALA A 53 7.17 2.63 -5.36
N LYS A 54 7.28 1.31 -5.28
CA LYS A 54 6.23 0.38 -5.72
C LYS A 54 5.45 -0.10 -4.51
N GLU A 55 4.14 -0.19 -4.67
CA GLU A 55 3.25 -0.68 -3.63
C GLU A 55 3.34 -2.20 -3.48
N ILE A 56 3.41 -2.65 -2.25
CA ILE A 56 3.05 -4.01 -1.88
C ILE A 56 1.54 -4.07 -1.72
N LYS A 57 0.87 -4.96 -2.46
CA LYS A 57 -0.58 -5.14 -2.36
C LYS A 57 -0.98 -5.45 -0.93
N GLY A 58 -1.94 -4.71 -0.37
CA GLY A 58 -2.51 -5.00 0.95
C GLY A 58 -2.77 -3.77 1.80
N ILE A 59 -3.56 -3.97 2.84
CA ILE A 59 -3.74 -3.05 3.95
C ILE A 59 -3.18 -3.78 5.17
N PHE A 60 -2.14 -3.22 5.77
CA PHE A 60 -1.38 -3.87 6.83
C PHE A 60 -1.72 -3.28 8.20
N SER A 61 -1.72 -4.12 9.23
CA SER A 61 -1.77 -3.67 10.62
C SER A 61 -0.46 -2.99 11.02
N PRO A 62 -0.43 -2.22 12.14
CA PRO A 62 0.81 -1.70 12.69
C PRO A 62 1.87 -2.78 12.92
N GLU A 63 1.48 -3.95 13.42
CA GLU A 63 2.37 -5.07 13.73
C GLU A 63 2.96 -5.68 12.47
N GLU A 64 2.13 -5.89 11.43
CA GLU A 64 2.60 -6.36 10.12
C GLU A 64 3.57 -5.36 9.48
N CYS A 65 3.35 -4.06 9.64
CA CYS A 65 4.28 -3.04 9.16
C CYS A 65 5.66 -3.16 9.80
N LEU A 66 5.73 -3.47 11.09
CA LEU A 66 7.00 -3.66 11.80
C LEU A 66 7.74 -4.90 11.29
N VAL A 67 7.03 -6.01 11.10
CA VAL A 67 7.60 -7.25 10.52
C VAL A 67 8.16 -6.99 9.12
N ILE A 68 7.43 -6.25 8.28
CA ILE A 68 7.88 -5.91 6.93
C ILE A 68 9.08 -4.97 6.97
N ALA A 69 9.12 -4.02 7.90
CA ALA A 69 10.25 -3.12 8.08
C ALA A 69 11.52 -3.88 8.49
N GLU A 70 11.43 -4.82 9.43
CA GLU A 70 12.53 -5.69 9.84
C GLU A 70 13.05 -6.53 8.67
N ALA A 71 12.14 -7.18 7.92
CA ALA A 71 12.50 -7.95 6.74
C ALA A 71 13.20 -7.09 5.67
N CYS A 72 12.81 -5.82 5.51
CA CYS A 72 13.49 -4.89 4.61
C CYS A 72 14.94 -4.59 5.05
N VAL A 73 15.17 -4.41 6.35
CA VAL A 73 16.51 -4.19 6.90
C VAL A 73 17.38 -5.44 6.71
N ASP A 74 16.86 -6.62 7.02
CA ASP A 74 17.57 -7.89 6.84
C ASP A 74 17.93 -8.13 5.38
N HIS A 75 17.00 -7.87 4.46
CA HIS A 75 17.23 -7.98 3.03
C HIS A 75 18.30 -6.99 2.56
N PHE A 76 18.26 -5.74 3.04
CA PHE A 76 19.28 -4.76 2.72
C PHE A 76 20.66 -5.23 3.19
N MET A 77 20.79 -5.66 4.44
CA MET A 77 22.08 -6.09 5.02
C MET A 77 22.64 -7.33 4.31
N LYS A 78 21.77 -8.30 3.98
CA LYS A 78 22.17 -9.54 3.30
C LYS A 78 22.66 -9.31 1.87
N HIS A 79 22.08 -8.34 1.16
CA HIS A 79 22.37 -8.10 -0.25
C HIS A 79 23.18 -6.84 -0.52
N TYR A 80 23.67 -6.15 0.52
CA TYR A 80 24.36 -4.89 0.38
C TYR A 80 25.63 -4.97 -0.47
N ILE A 81 25.76 -4.04 -1.41
CA ILE A 81 26.97 -3.75 -2.17
C ILE A 81 27.29 -2.27 -1.98
N ALA A 82 28.57 -1.94 -1.79
CA ALA A 82 29.01 -0.58 -1.57
C ALA A 82 28.53 0.36 -2.68
N GLY A 83 27.82 1.43 -2.28
CA GLY A 83 27.30 2.46 -3.20
C GLY A 83 25.88 2.20 -3.71
N GLU A 84 25.29 1.03 -3.49
CA GLU A 84 23.90 0.76 -3.84
C GLU A 84 22.94 1.32 -2.78
N ARG A 85 21.82 1.91 -3.23
CA ARG A 85 20.71 2.26 -2.34
C ARG A 85 19.75 1.08 -2.25
N PHE A 86 18.90 1.06 -1.22
CA PHE A 86 17.88 0.02 -1.06
C PHE A 86 17.00 -0.18 -2.30
N GLY A 87 16.61 0.91 -2.98
CA GLY A 87 15.86 0.82 -4.23
C GLY A 87 16.63 0.15 -5.39
N ASP A 88 17.96 0.24 -5.42
CA ASP A 88 18.79 -0.46 -6.42
C ASP A 88 18.83 -1.96 -6.11
N ILE A 89 19.01 -2.31 -4.83
CA ILE A 89 18.99 -3.70 -4.37
C ILE A 89 17.65 -4.36 -4.72
N LEU A 90 16.52 -3.69 -4.46
CA LEU A 90 15.18 -4.17 -4.79
C LEU A 90 14.89 -4.26 -6.29
N ASN A 91 15.62 -3.53 -7.15
CA ASN A 91 15.42 -3.63 -8.59
C ASN A 91 16.10 -4.88 -9.18
N ARG A 92 17.19 -5.35 -8.56
CA ARG A 92 17.94 -6.54 -9.01
C ARG A 92 17.57 -7.82 -8.25
N ALA A 93 17.16 -7.71 -6.98
CA ALA A 93 16.71 -8.83 -6.16
C ALA A 93 15.17 -8.89 -6.18
N ALA A 94 14.61 -10.09 -6.35
CA ALA A 94 13.16 -10.26 -6.38
C ALA A 94 12.53 -10.08 -4.99
N LEU A 95 11.44 -9.33 -4.93
CA LEU A 95 10.76 -8.87 -3.70
C LEU A 95 9.92 -9.95 -2.98
N TYR A 96 9.88 -11.17 -3.50
CA TYR A 96 8.87 -12.17 -3.09
C TYR A 96 9.03 -12.66 -1.65
N ASP A 97 10.22 -12.52 -1.05
CA ASP A 97 10.51 -12.99 0.31
C ASP A 97 10.11 -12.01 1.43
N LEU A 98 9.61 -10.81 1.11
CA LEU A 98 9.29 -9.77 2.10
C LEU A 98 7.83 -9.80 2.59
N LEU A 99 7.01 -10.71 2.06
CA LEU A 99 5.57 -10.71 2.31
C LEU A 99 5.18 -11.82 3.30
N PRO A 100 4.49 -11.50 4.41
CA PRO A 100 3.88 -12.52 5.23
C PRO A 100 2.88 -13.34 4.38
N PRO A 101 2.73 -14.66 4.64
CA PRO A 101 1.73 -15.47 3.98
C PRO A 101 0.34 -14.89 4.27
N ARG A 102 -0.43 -14.62 3.22
CA ARG A 102 -1.79 -14.06 3.35
C ARG A 102 -2.77 -15.16 3.71
N SER A 103 -3.56 -14.96 4.76
CA SER A 103 -4.87 -15.58 4.89
C SER A 103 -5.86 -14.64 4.20
N ASP A 104 -6.26 -14.98 2.97
CA ASP A 104 -7.31 -14.27 2.27
C ASP A 104 -8.60 -14.29 3.12
N SER A 105 -9.11 -13.11 3.48
CA SER A 105 -10.49 -12.91 3.93
C SER A 105 -11.08 -11.66 3.28
#